data_AF-F8Q5G1-F1
#
_entry.id   AF-F8Q5G1-F1
#
_cell.length_a   1.000
_cell.length_b   1.000
_cell.length_c   1.000
_cell.angle_alpha   90.00
_cell.angle_beta   90.00
_cell.angle_gamma   90.00
#
_symmetry.space_group_name_H-M   'P 1'
#
loop_
_entity.id
_entity.type
_entity.pdbx_description
1 polymer ?
#
loop_
_entity_poly.entity_id
_entity_poly.type
_entity_poly.pdbx_seq_one_letter_code
_entity_poly.pdbx_strand_id
1 'polypeptide(L)'
;MSSHEQPDYNALLHRMRQQILELTAQIGELQNNPAASVERKFNKKVEIVADPGSFDGDRARFAEWWIKLQIWVKANYKAFEDDFELSTAVLSRLKGPVAGRYAQVRLQECYQSGNWPAWDNLKAEIEKYFKPQAERDWARQQIRSFTQGNMRTDDFVTGFLALSIQGGLGNEHAVELLERNVAPAIAQQLYLQG
;
A
#
# COMPACT_ATOMS: atom_id res chain seq x y z
N MET A 1 -51.45 0.05 -1.94
CA MET A 1 -50.43 -0.46 -0.99
C MET A 1 -49.26 -0.92 -1.84
N SER A 2 -48.16 -0.15 -1.87
CA SER A 2 -46.98 -0.52 -2.65
C SER A 2 -45.91 -0.98 -1.66
N SER A 3 -45.68 -2.29 -1.60
CA SER A 3 -44.64 -2.89 -0.77
C SER A 3 -43.28 -2.49 -1.34
N HIS A 4 -42.50 -1.75 -0.57
CA HIS A 4 -41.11 -1.45 -0.87
C HIS A 4 -40.29 -2.60 -0.28
N GLU A 5 -39.72 -3.46 -1.12
CA GLU A 5 -38.75 -4.47 -0.69
C GLU A 5 -37.50 -3.75 -0.18
N GLN A 6 -37.36 -3.65 1.14
CA GLN A 6 -36.13 -3.18 1.74
C GLN A 6 -35.02 -4.22 1.49
N PRO A 7 -33.82 -3.81 1.04
CA PRO A 7 -32.67 -4.71 0.95
C PRO A 7 -32.41 -5.35 2.31
N ASP A 8 -32.16 -6.66 2.34
CA ASP A 8 -31.81 -7.37 3.58
C ASP A 8 -30.38 -7.00 4.00
N TYR A 9 -30.28 -5.85 4.66
CA TYR A 9 -29.03 -5.29 5.17
C TYR A 9 -28.37 -6.19 6.23
N ASN A 10 -29.13 -7.11 6.85
CA ASN A 10 -28.61 -8.03 7.86
C ASN A 10 -27.87 -9.19 7.19
N ALA A 11 -28.44 -9.73 6.12
CA ALA A 11 -27.74 -10.68 5.27
C ALA A 11 -26.47 -10.07 4.69
N LEU A 12 -26.48 -8.78 4.34
CA LEU A 12 -25.29 -8.08 3.87
C LEU A 12 -24.23 -7.94 4.98
N LEU A 13 -24.61 -7.52 6.18
CA LEU A 13 -23.70 -7.37 7.31
C LEU A 13 -23.06 -8.71 7.72
N HIS A 14 -23.86 -9.78 7.76
CA HIS A 14 -23.36 -11.12 8.04
C HIS A 14 -22.38 -11.61 6.97
N ARG A 15 -22.68 -11.36 5.69
CA ARG A 15 -21.74 -11.68 4.59
C ARG A 15 -20.44 -10.90 4.73
N MET A 16 -20.50 -9.62 5.06
CA MET A 16 -19.31 -8.80 5.26
C MET A 16 -18.43 -9.31 6.42
N ARG A 17 -19.05 -9.69 7.55
CA ARG A 17 -18.33 -10.28 8.69
C ARG A 17 -17.66 -11.61 8.31
N GLN A 18 -18.37 -12.47 7.57
CA GLN A 18 -17.80 -13.75 7.10
C GLN A 18 -16.64 -13.54 6.13
N GLN A 19 -16.76 -12.60 5.21
CA GLN A 19 -15.74 -12.32 4.20
C GLN A 19 -14.45 -11.75 4.82
N ILE A 20 -14.57 -10.92 5.87
CA ILE A 20 -13.41 -10.43 6.64
C ILE A 20 -12.70 -11.59 7.37
N LEU A 21 -13.46 -12.52 7.95
CA LEU A 21 -12.90 -13.68 8.63
C LEU A 21 -12.16 -14.63 7.68
N GLU A 22 -12.73 -14.91 6.51
CA GLU A 22 -12.10 -15.75 5.48
C GLU A 22 -10.82 -15.13 4.94
N LEU A 23 -10.85 -13.82 4.63
CA LEU A 23 -9.65 -13.12 4.15
C LEU A 23 -8.54 -13.08 5.21
N THR A 24 -8.91 -12.93 6.49
CA THR A 24 -7.96 -12.97 7.61
C THR A 24 -7.30 -14.35 7.73
N ALA A 25 -8.06 -15.42 7.53
CA ALA A 25 -7.53 -16.79 7.54
C ALA A 25 -6.57 -17.05 6.37
N GLN A 26 -6.93 -16.62 5.14
CA GLN A 26 -6.09 -16.76 3.95
C GLN A 26 -4.75 -16.02 4.09
N ILE A 27 -4.76 -14.84 4.72
CA ILE A 27 -3.52 -14.10 5.02
C ILE A 27 -2.64 -14.88 6.00
N GLY A 28 -3.23 -15.50 7.02
CA GLY A 28 -2.50 -16.37 7.96
C GLY A 28 -1.87 -17.59 7.28
N GLU A 29 -2.55 -18.22 6.32
CA GLU A 29 -2.01 -19.34 5.55
C GLU A 29 -0.85 -18.94 4.64
N LEU A 30 -0.94 -17.78 3.97
CA LEU A 30 0.14 -17.23 3.14
C LEU A 30 1.38 -16.82 3.94
N GLN A 31 1.21 -16.45 5.22
CA GLN A 31 2.33 -16.14 6.12
C GLN A 31 3.02 -17.40 6.69
N ASN A 32 2.31 -18.52 6.77
CA ASN A 32 2.79 -19.75 7.40
C ASN A 32 3.35 -20.79 6.42
N ASN A 33 3.20 -20.60 5.10
CA ASN A 33 3.65 -21.57 4.10
C ASN A 33 4.55 -20.92 3.03
N PRO A 34 5.88 -20.87 3.23
CA PRO A 34 6.79 -20.44 2.17
C PRO A 34 6.85 -21.55 1.10
N ALA A 35 6.13 -21.36 0.00
CA ALA A 35 6.16 -22.32 -1.12
C ALA A 35 7.61 -22.54 -1.59
N ALA A 36 8.01 -23.82 -1.64
CA ALA A 36 9.32 -24.25 -2.13
C ALA A 36 9.63 -23.67 -3.51
N SER A 37 10.76 -22.99 -3.63
CA SER A 37 11.23 -22.35 -4.85
C SER A 37 11.63 -23.40 -5.89
N VAL A 38 10.81 -23.59 -6.92
CA VAL A 38 11.23 -24.24 -8.17
C VAL A 38 11.89 -23.17 -9.03
N GLU A 39 13.22 -23.19 -9.14
CA GLU A 39 13.96 -22.33 -10.05
C GLU A 39 13.60 -22.65 -11.51
N ARG A 40 12.62 -21.95 -12.07
CA ARG A 40 12.45 -21.86 -13.53
C ARG A 40 13.35 -20.76 -14.05
N LYS A 41 14.43 -21.15 -14.73
CA LYS A 41 15.27 -20.26 -15.55
C LYS A 41 14.42 -19.75 -16.73
N PHE A 42 13.85 -18.56 -16.58
CA PHE A 42 13.22 -17.84 -17.69
C PHE A 42 14.25 -16.96 -18.38
N ASN A 43 14.81 -17.46 -19.47
CA ASN A 43 15.55 -16.65 -20.44
C ASN A 43 14.56 -15.90 -21.34
N LYS A 44 13.90 -14.85 -20.83
CA LYS A 44 13.24 -13.82 -21.64
C LYS A 44 12.85 -12.63 -20.75
N LYS A 45 13.07 -11.40 -21.22
CA LYS A 45 12.50 -10.16 -20.68
C LYS A 45 10.97 -10.27 -20.65
N VAL A 46 10.43 -10.87 -19.61
CA VAL A 46 9.02 -10.78 -19.27
C VAL A 46 8.95 -9.69 -18.20
N GLU A 47 8.22 -8.61 -18.48
CA GLU A 47 7.75 -7.67 -17.45
C GLU A 47 6.81 -8.44 -16.52
N ILE A 48 7.36 -9.22 -15.59
CA ILE A 48 6.56 -9.95 -14.59
C ILE A 48 5.91 -8.94 -13.62
N VAL A 49 6.51 -7.76 -13.47
CA VAL A 49 6.04 -6.67 -12.61
C VAL A 49 6.05 -5.38 -13.41
N ALA A 50 4.89 -4.70 -13.42
CA ALA A 50 4.73 -3.42 -14.08
C ALA A 50 5.64 -2.34 -13.48
N ASP A 51 6.03 -1.38 -14.32
CA ASP A 51 6.75 -0.19 -13.86
C ASP A 51 5.98 0.52 -12.74
N PRO A 52 6.63 0.86 -11.60
CA PRO A 52 5.97 1.54 -10.48
C PRO A 52 5.54 2.98 -10.79
N GLY A 53 5.97 3.55 -11.93
CA GLY A 53 5.72 4.91 -12.33
C GLY A 53 6.64 5.91 -11.61
N SER A 54 6.38 7.19 -11.82
CA SER A 54 7.17 8.27 -11.23
C SER A 54 6.68 8.71 -9.86
N PHE A 55 7.61 9.09 -8.99
CA PHE A 55 7.35 9.72 -7.69
C PHE A 55 7.81 11.17 -7.70
N ASP A 56 6.91 12.08 -7.33
CA ASP A 56 7.16 13.53 -7.37
C ASP A 56 7.71 14.11 -6.05
N GLY A 57 7.66 13.32 -4.97
CA GLY A 57 8.01 13.75 -3.62
C GLY A 57 6.83 13.85 -2.66
N ASP A 58 5.59 13.59 -3.11
CA ASP A 58 4.42 13.58 -2.23
C ASP A 58 4.50 12.45 -1.20
N ARG A 59 4.80 12.82 0.04
CA ARG A 59 4.95 11.91 1.17
C ARG A 59 3.72 11.04 1.41
N ALA A 60 2.51 11.51 1.09
CA ALA A 60 1.28 10.72 1.25
C ALA A 60 1.25 9.52 0.30
N ARG A 61 1.88 9.63 -0.87
CA ARG A 61 1.93 8.58 -1.89
C ARG A 61 3.20 7.73 -1.82
N PHE A 62 4.14 8.10 -0.94
CA PHE A 62 5.41 7.40 -0.82
C PHE A 62 5.21 5.93 -0.50
N ALA A 63 4.36 5.56 0.46
CA ALA A 63 4.15 4.18 0.87
C ALA A 63 3.73 3.28 -0.30
N GLU A 64 2.71 3.71 -1.05
CA GLU A 64 2.16 2.98 -2.19
C GLU A 64 3.18 2.85 -3.32
N TRP A 65 3.86 3.94 -3.66
CA TRP A 65 4.87 3.92 -4.72
C TRP A 65 6.12 3.13 -4.29
N TRP A 66 6.55 3.25 -3.05
CA TRP A 66 7.76 2.64 -2.53
C TRP A 66 7.67 1.12 -2.54
N ILE A 67 6.54 0.55 -2.08
CA ILE A 67 6.37 -0.90 -2.13
C ILE A 67 6.34 -1.43 -3.57
N LYS A 68 5.70 -0.70 -4.50
CA LYS A 68 5.70 -1.03 -5.94
C LYS A 68 7.12 -1.02 -6.50
N LEU A 69 7.91 0.01 -6.18
CA LEU A 69 9.31 0.12 -6.61
C LEU A 69 10.17 -1.00 -6.05
N GLN A 70 10.05 -1.33 -4.76
CA GLN A 70 10.83 -2.39 -4.13
C GLN A 70 10.55 -3.77 -4.75
N ILE A 71 9.27 -4.06 -5.03
CA ILE A 71 8.87 -5.30 -5.72
C ILE A 71 9.43 -5.31 -7.14
N TRP A 72 9.32 -4.18 -7.86
CA TRP A 72 9.85 -4.05 -9.21
C TRP A 72 11.37 -4.26 -9.26
N VAL A 73 12.15 -3.64 -8.36
CA VAL A 73 13.61 -3.85 -8.28
C VAL A 73 13.92 -5.31 -7.98
N LYS A 74 13.23 -5.94 -7.01
CA LYS A 74 13.45 -7.35 -6.66
C LYS A 74 13.14 -8.30 -7.82
N ALA A 75 12.07 -8.04 -8.56
CA ALA A 75 11.68 -8.84 -9.72
C ALA A 75 12.66 -8.70 -10.90
N ASN A 76 13.23 -7.50 -11.08
CA ASN A 76 14.17 -7.18 -12.15
C ASN A 76 15.64 -7.29 -11.71
N TYR A 77 15.94 -7.74 -10.49
CA TYR A 77 17.28 -7.66 -9.90
C TYR A 77 18.36 -8.32 -10.76
N LYS A 78 18.04 -9.48 -11.37
CA LYS A 78 18.98 -10.22 -12.25
C LYS A 78 19.18 -9.57 -13.62
N ALA A 79 18.38 -8.56 -13.98
CA ALA A 79 18.46 -7.86 -15.25
C ALA A 79 19.34 -6.61 -15.19
N PHE A 80 19.71 -6.14 -13.99
CA PHE A 80 20.71 -5.08 -13.83
C PHE A 80 22.10 -5.71 -13.87
N GLU A 81 22.97 -5.20 -14.73
CA GLU A 81 24.35 -5.68 -14.86
C GLU A 81 25.24 -5.18 -13.71
N ASP A 82 24.96 -3.98 -13.20
CA ASP A 82 25.73 -3.34 -12.13
C ASP A 82 24.89 -2.33 -11.28
N ASP A 83 25.55 -1.75 -10.28
CA ASP A 83 24.95 -0.73 -9.40
C ASP A 83 24.61 0.57 -10.15
N PHE A 84 25.26 0.85 -11.28
CA PHE A 84 24.96 2.00 -12.13
C PHE A 84 23.58 1.82 -12.79
N GLU A 85 23.33 0.69 -13.43
CA GLU A 85 22.03 0.40 -14.07
C GLU A 85 20.89 0.40 -13.05
N LEU A 86 21.11 -0.25 -11.89
CA LEU A 86 20.11 -0.28 -10.82
C LEU A 86 19.83 1.13 -10.28
N SER A 87 20.87 1.87 -9.93
CA SER A 87 20.73 3.21 -9.36
C SER A 87 20.10 4.19 -10.33
N THR A 88 20.50 4.18 -11.60
CA THR A 88 19.91 5.05 -12.63
C THR A 88 18.46 4.68 -12.90
N ALA A 89 18.10 3.40 -12.92
CA ALA A 89 16.72 2.96 -13.04
C ALA A 89 15.85 3.48 -11.88
N VAL A 90 16.34 3.41 -10.64
CA VAL A 90 15.61 3.92 -9.46
C VAL A 90 15.53 5.45 -9.48
N LEU A 91 16.66 6.15 -9.62
CA LEU A 91 16.73 7.61 -9.57
C LEU A 91 15.95 8.26 -10.72
N SER A 92 15.91 7.64 -11.91
CA SER A 92 15.14 8.15 -13.05
C SER A 92 13.62 8.10 -12.84
N ARG A 93 13.11 7.42 -11.81
CA ARG A 93 11.69 7.43 -11.45
C ARG A 93 11.33 8.49 -10.41
N LEU A 94 12.32 9.12 -9.79
CA LEU A 94 12.14 10.30 -8.95
C LEU A 94 12.05 11.53 -9.87
N LYS A 95 10.90 12.18 -9.89
CA LYS A 95 10.53 13.27 -10.82
C LYS A 95 9.91 14.45 -10.04
N GLY A 96 9.45 15.46 -10.77
CA GLY A 96 8.78 16.60 -10.16
C GLY A 96 9.72 17.52 -9.36
N PRO A 97 9.15 18.52 -8.68
CA PRO A 97 9.92 19.62 -8.09
C PRO A 97 10.76 19.21 -6.87
N VAL A 98 10.32 18.19 -6.12
CA VAL A 98 11.00 17.75 -4.88
C VAL A 98 11.87 16.53 -5.15
N ALA A 99 11.27 15.40 -5.54
CA ALA A 99 12.02 14.16 -5.76
C ALA A 99 12.96 14.26 -6.97
N GLY A 100 12.55 14.94 -8.04
CA GLY A 100 13.36 15.12 -9.24
C GLY A 100 14.62 15.98 -8.98
N ARG A 101 14.53 16.98 -8.10
CA ARG A 101 15.70 17.79 -7.73
C ARG A 101 16.71 16.99 -6.93
N TYR A 102 16.24 16.17 -5.98
CA TYR A 102 17.10 15.23 -5.27
C TYR A 102 17.77 14.25 -6.25
N ALA A 103 17.00 13.65 -7.16
CA ALA A 103 17.52 12.70 -8.14
C ALA A 103 18.57 13.33 -9.06
N GLN A 104 18.34 14.57 -9.51
CA GLN A 104 19.30 15.31 -10.32
C GLN A 104 20.64 15.49 -9.60
N VAL A 105 20.62 15.96 -8.35
CA VAL A 105 21.84 16.14 -7.55
C VAL A 105 22.54 14.80 -7.36
N ARG A 106 21.79 13.75 -7.01
CA ARG A 106 22.38 12.43 -6.75
C ARG A 106 22.99 11.78 -7.98
N LEU A 107 22.31 11.85 -9.11
CA LEU A 107 22.84 11.38 -10.41
C LEU A 107 24.13 12.12 -10.78
N GLN A 108 24.18 13.43 -10.54
CA GLN A 108 25.38 14.23 -10.82
C GLN A 108 26.56 13.83 -9.92
N GLU A 109 26.34 13.65 -8.61
CA GLU A 109 27.37 13.21 -7.66
C GLU A 109 27.93 11.82 -8.01
N CYS A 110 27.05 10.85 -8.30
CA CYS A 110 27.47 9.51 -8.72
C CYS A 110 28.25 9.54 -10.03
N TYR A 111 27.80 10.34 -11.01
CA TYR A 111 28.49 10.49 -12.28
C TYR A 111 29.89 11.10 -12.13
N GLN A 112 30.02 12.15 -11.30
CA GLN A 112 31.31 12.82 -11.08
C GLN A 112 32.29 11.96 -10.25
N SER A 113 31.79 11.22 -9.27
CA SER A 113 32.63 10.38 -8.40
C SER A 113 32.95 9.01 -9.02
N GLY A 114 32.19 8.56 -10.02
CA GLY A 114 32.24 7.20 -10.55
C GLY A 114 31.67 6.14 -9.59
N ASN A 115 31.13 6.56 -8.43
CA ASN A 115 30.67 5.67 -7.38
C ASN A 115 29.14 5.61 -7.36
N TRP A 116 28.60 4.42 -7.67
CA TRP A 116 27.18 4.15 -7.66
C TRP A 116 26.79 3.34 -6.42
N PRO A 117 25.73 3.73 -5.70
CA PRO A 117 25.34 3.02 -4.49
C PRO A 117 24.72 1.66 -4.81
N ALA A 118 25.14 0.63 -4.08
CA ALA A 118 24.40 -0.62 -4.02
C ALA A 118 22.95 -0.39 -3.54
N TRP A 119 22.05 -1.29 -3.92
CA TRP A 119 20.62 -1.18 -3.65
C TRP A 119 20.28 -0.85 -2.19
N ASP A 120 20.89 -1.53 -1.21
CA ASP A 120 20.56 -1.30 0.20
C ASP A 120 20.95 0.10 0.69
N ASN A 121 22.06 0.65 0.18
CA ASN A 121 22.50 2.00 0.50
C ASN A 121 21.56 3.03 -0.14
N LEU A 122 21.20 2.83 -1.40
CA LEU A 122 20.26 3.70 -2.11
C LEU A 122 18.87 3.68 -1.46
N LYS A 123 18.40 2.49 -1.07
CA LYS A 123 17.16 2.27 -0.33
C LYS A 123 17.14 3.07 0.98
N ALA A 124 18.20 2.93 1.79
CA ALA A 124 18.31 3.65 3.06
C ALA A 124 18.33 5.18 2.86
N GLU A 125 19.00 5.65 1.82
CA GLU A 125 19.06 7.07 1.47
C GLU A 125 17.69 7.62 1.07
N ILE A 126 16.95 6.94 0.19
CA ILE A 126 15.61 7.37 -0.23
C ILE A 126 14.64 7.34 0.95
N GLU A 127 14.68 6.29 1.79
CA GLU A 127 13.84 6.23 2.98
C GLU A 127 14.15 7.38 3.94
N LYS A 128 15.42 7.74 4.13
CA LYS A 128 15.81 8.88 4.98
C LYS A 128 15.16 10.20 4.54
N TYR A 129 15.05 10.46 3.25
CA TYR A 129 14.53 11.74 2.74
C TYR A 129 13.01 11.78 2.57
N PHE A 130 12.41 10.68 2.14
CA PHE A 130 11.03 10.66 1.66
C PHE A 130 10.07 9.83 2.52
N LYS A 131 10.59 8.88 3.32
CA LYS A 131 9.72 8.09 4.19
C LYS A 131 9.12 8.99 5.27
N PRO A 132 7.79 9.00 5.43
CA PRO A 132 7.18 9.69 6.56
C PRO A 132 7.69 9.05 7.86
N GLN A 133 8.32 9.85 8.71
CA GLN A 133 8.85 9.36 10.00
C GLN A 133 7.75 8.81 10.93
N ALA A 134 6.51 9.20 10.66
CA ALA A 134 5.32 8.81 11.39
C ALA A 134 4.28 8.17 10.47
N GLU A 135 4.69 7.28 9.56
CA GLU A 135 3.77 6.62 8.59
C GLU A 135 2.59 5.91 9.29
N ARG A 136 2.85 5.29 10.45
CA ARG A 136 1.79 4.71 11.30
C ARG A 136 0.88 5.79 11.87
N ASP A 137 1.42 6.93 12.29
CA ASP A 137 0.62 8.02 12.85
C ASP A 137 -0.14 8.78 11.77
N TRP A 138 0.38 8.85 10.54
CA TRP A 138 -0.33 9.34 9.37
C TRP A 138 -1.51 8.43 9.05
N ALA A 139 -1.32 7.11 8.97
CA ALA A 139 -2.41 6.17 8.71
C ALA A 139 -3.46 6.24 9.84
N ARG A 140 -3.02 6.36 11.10
CA ARG A 140 -3.90 6.62 12.26
C ARG A 140 -4.61 7.97 12.18
N GLN A 141 -4.01 9.00 11.59
CA GLN A 141 -4.65 10.30 11.40
C GLN A 141 -5.66 10.25 10.25
N GLN A 142 -5.31 9.62 9.13
CA GLN A 142 -6.18 9.48 7.97
C GLN A 142 -7.43 8.69 8.30
N ILE A 143 -7.29 7.55 9.00
CA ILE A 143 -8.43 6.72 9.36
C ILE A 143 -9.41 7.44 10.30
N ARG A 144 -8.94 8.37 11.15
CA ARG A 144 -9.81 9.20 12.01
C ARG A 144 -10.70 10.17 11.22
N SER A 145 -10.28 10.54 10.00
CA SER A 145 -11.05 11.41 9.09
C SER A 145 -11.70 10.64 7.93
N PHE A 146 -11.44 9.34 7.80
CA PHE A 146 -11.92 8.53 6.68
C PHE A 146 -13.36 8.09 6.93
N THR A 147 -14.31 8.89 6.44
CA THR A 147 -15.76 8.65 6.59
C THR A 147 -16.35 8.09 5.31
N GLN A 148 -17.40 7.28 5.41
CA GLN A 148 -18.05 6.65 4.26
C GLN A 148 -18.67 7.70 3.31
N GLY A 149 -19.35 8.71 3.86
CA GLY A 149 -20.06 9.70 3.05
C GLY A 149 -21.01 9.05 2.04
N ASN A 150 -20.85 9.37 0.75
CA ASN A 150 -21.60 8.78 -0.36
C ASN A 150 -20.89 7.59 -1.02
N MET A 151 -19.76 7.11 -0.48
CA MET A 151 -19.03 5.98 -1.05
C MET A 151 -19.85 4.68 -0.93
N ARG A 152 -19.66 3.80 -1.92
CA ARG A 152 -20.19 2.44 -1.85
C ARG A 152 -19.55 1.73 -0.66
N THR A 153 -20.34 0.94 0.05
CA THR A 153 -19.94 0.34 1.34
C THR A 153 -18.68 -0.53 1.23
N ASP A 154 -18.53 -1.26 0.14
CA ASP A 154 -17.37 -2.11 -0.14
C ASP A 154 -16.09 -1.31 -0.46
N ASP A 155 -16.21 -0.20 -1.20
CA ASP A 155 -15.08 0.71 -1.45
C ASP A 155 -14.62 1.35 -0.13
N PHE A 156 -15.57 1.78 0.72
CA PHE A 156 -15.28 2.29 2.07
C PHE A 156 -14.61 1.24 2.95
N VAL A 157 -15.15 0.03 3.03
CA VAL A 157 -14.59 -1.05 3.85
C VAL A 157 -13.18 -1.42 3.39
N THR A 158 -12.97 -1.51 2.08
CA THR A 158 -11.65 -1.79 1.50
C THR A 158 -10.63 -0.72 1.89
N GLY A 159 -10.98 0.56 1.76
CA GLY A 159 -10.12 1.67 2.17
C GLY A 159 -9.85 1.71 3.67
N PHE A 160 -10.89 1.48 4.49
CA PHE A 160 -10.79 1.48 5.95
C PHE A 160 -9.89 0.34 6.47
N LEU A 161 -10.04 -0.87 5.90
CA LEU A 161 -9.20 -2.02 6.24
C LEU A 161 -7.74 -1.79 5.88
N ALA A 162 -7.45 -1.24 4.69
CA ALA A 162 -6.10 -0.92 4.27
C ALA A 162 -5.44 0.09 5.23
N LEU A 163 -6.15 1.16 5.60
CA LEU A 163 -5.68 2.14 6.57
C LEU A 163 -5.48 1.54 7.98
N SER A 164 -6.35 0.61 8.39
CA SER A 164 -6.24 -0.08 9.68
C SER A 164 -4.99 -0.94 9.79
N ILE A 165 -4.68 -1.69 8.72
CA ILE A 165 -3.48 -2.52 8.62
C ILE A 165 -2.23 -1.62 8.59
N GLN A 166 -2.25 -0.54 7.80
CA GLN A 166 -1.12 0.39 7.69
C GLN A 166 -0.85 1.16 9.00
N GLY A 167 -1.91 1.54 9.72
CA GLY A 167 -1.81 2.17 11.05
C GLY A 167 -1.48 1.19 12.18
N GLY A 168 -1.56 -0.13 11.90
CA GLY A 168 -1.41 -1.22 12.87
C GLY A 168 -2.37 -1.08 14.04
N LEU A 169 -3.66 -0.86 13.75
CA LEU A 169 -4.72 -0.82 14.74
C LEU A 169 -5.02 -2.23 15.23
N GLY A 170 -5.24 -2.37 16.54
CA GLY A 170 -5.84 -3.59 17.10
C GLY A 170 -7.32 -3.69 16.72
N ASN A 171 -7.87 -4.90 16.72
CA ASN A 171 -9.24 -5.18 16.26
C ASN A 171 -10.30 -4.34 16.98
N GLU A 172 -10.19 -4.18 18.31
CA GLU A 172 -11.15 -3.38 19.10
C GLU A 172 -11.16 -1.91 18.66
N HIS A 173 -9.99 -1.30 18.53
CA HIS A 173 -9.88 0.10 18.14
C HIS A 173 -10.26 0.32 16.66
N ALA A 174 -10.05 -0.67 15.81
CA ALA A 174 -10.51 -0.64 14.42
C ALA A 174 -12.05 -0.69 14.32
N VAL A 175 -12.72 -1.48 15.17
CA VAL A 175 -14.19 -1.56 15.21
C VAL A 175 -14.79 -0.24 15.69
N GLU A 176 -14.27 0.35 16.77
CA GLU A 176 -14.74 1.66 17.25
C GLU A 176 -14.65 2.76 16.17
N LEU A 177 -13.54 2.80 15.44
CA LEU A 177 -13.34 3.77 14.37
C LEU A 177 -14.23 3.47 13.16
N LEU A 178 -14.53 2.20 12.88
CA LEU A 178 -15.43 1.81 11.79
C LEU A 178 -16.87 2.27 12.10
N GLU A 179 -17.35 2.01 13.30
CA GLU A 179 -18.70 2.39 13.76
C GLU A 179 -18.90 3.91 13.75
N ARG A 180 -17.85 4.69 14.06
CA ARG A 180 -17.90 6.16 14.04
C ARG A 180 -17.86 6.74 12.63
N ASN A 181 -17.31 6.02 11.66
CA ASN A 181 -17.05 6.53 10.32
C ASN A 181 -17.99 5.99 9.23
N VAL A 182 -18.75 4.94 9.52
CA VAL A 182 -19.78 4.38 8.63
C VAL A 182 -20.98 5.33 8.52
N ALA A 183 -21.74 5.23 7.43
CA ALA A 183 -22.92 6.07 7.24
C ALA A 183 -23.92 5.93 8.42
N PRO A 184 -24.55 7.02 8.89
CA PRO A 184 -25.43 6.98 10.06
C PRO A 184 -26.57 5.96 9.97
N ALA A 185 -27.09 5.71 8.78
CA ALA A 185 -28.13 4.70 8.55
C ALA A 185 -27.64 3.27 8.86
N ILE A 186 -26.37 2.98 8.59
CA ILE A 186 -25.75 1.67 8.88
C ILE A 186 -25.38 1.58 10.37
N ALA A 187 -24.84 2.66 10.95
CA ALA A 187 -24.55 2.73 12.39
C ALA A 187 -25.82 2.53 13.24
N GLN A 188 -26.95 3.14 12.84
CA GLN A 188 -28.23 2.96 13.53
C GLN A 188 -28.75 1.52 13.47
N GLN A 189 -28.54 0.81 12.36
CA GLN A 189 -28.91 -0.60 12.27
C GLN A 189 -28.05 -1.50 13.17
N LEU A 190 -26.78 -1.17 13.37
CA LEU A 190 -25.89 -1.90 14.31
C LEU A 190 -26.37 -1.77 15.76
N TYR A 191 -26.77 -0.57 16.18
CA TYR A 191 -27.29 -0.32 17.54
C TYR A 191 -28.66 -0.95 17.80
N LEU A 192 -29.45 -1.22 16.76
CA LEU A 192 -30.75 -1.89 16.88
C LEU A 192 -30.63 -3.43 16.95
N GLN A 193 -29.42 -3.99 16.79
CA GLN A 193 -29.17 -5.43 16.73
C GLN A 193 -28.19 -5.96 17.79
N GLY A 194 -27.59 -5.08 18.59
CA GLY A 194 -26.82 -5.44 19.79
C GLY A 194 -27.71 -5.48 21.02
#